data_AF-A0AA97BFG0-F1
#
_entry.id   AF-A0AA97BFG0-F1
#
_cell.length_a   1.000
_cell.length_b   1.000
_cell.length_c   1.000
_cell.angle_alpha   90.00
_cell.angle_beta   90.00
_cell.angle_gamma   90.00
#
_symmetry.space_group_name_H-M   'P 1'
#
loop_
_entity.id
_entity.type
_entity.pdbx_description
1 polymer ?
#
loop_
_entity_poly.entity_id
_entity_poly.type
_entity_poly.pdbx_seq_one_letter_code
_entity_poly.pdbx_strand_id
1 'polypeptide(L)' 'MTDPLDKATSRAPATLGEGCLNRYDPEALSPEDGTEFPDAAQLWKQMHPEDEPAPAKPESGEV' A
#
# COMPACT_ATOMS: atom_id res chain seq x y z
N MET A 1 -20.97 -19.00 -22.56
CA MET A 1 -20.67 -19.46 -21.19
C MET A 1 -19.32 -18.85 -20.85
N THR A 2 -19.28 -17.86 -19.96
CA THR A 2 -18.02 -17.17 -19.59
C THR A 2 -17.17 -18.10 -18.73
N ASP A 3 -15.87 -18.12 -19.02
CA ASP A 3 -14.92 -18.97 -18.33
C ASP A 3 -14.82 -18.60 -16.84
N PRO A 4 -14.91 -19.56 -15.91
CA PRO A 4 -14.90 -19.27 -14.47
C PRO A 4 -13.56 -18.72 -13.96
N LEU A 5 -12.45 -18.86 -14.70
CA LEU A 5 -11.18 -18.22 -14.34
C LEU A 5 -11.17 -16.72 -14.65
N ASP A 6 -12.04 -16.25 -15.54
CA ASP A 6 -12.17 -14.83 -15.90
C ASP A 6 -12.58 -13.97 -14.69
N LYS A 7 -13.25 -14.58 -13.70
CA LYS A 7 -13.64 -13.94 -12.43
C LYS A 7 -12.62 -14.09 -11.30
N ALA A 8 -11.57 -14.89 -11.51
CA ALA A 8 -10.58 -15.26 -10.49
C ALA A 8 -9.19 -14.67 -10.76
N THR A 9 -9.04 -13.83 -11.77
CA THR A 9 -7.77 -13.13 -12.00
C THR A 9 -7.87 -11.71 -11.46
N SER A 10 -7.38 -11.51 -10.25
CA SER A 10 -6.91 -10.18 -9.84
C SER A 10 -5.82 -9.78 -10.83
N ARG A 11 -6.13 -8.87 -11.75
CA ARG A 11 -5.25 -8.46 -12.84
C ARG A 11 -4.47 -7.26 -12.35
N ALA A 12 -3.15 -7.37 -12.35
CA ALA A 12 -2.31 -6.24 -11.99
C ALA A 12 -2.57 -5.06 -12.95
N PRO A 13 -2.55 -3.81 -12.44
CA PRO A 13 -2.64 -2.60 -13.25
C PRO A 13 -1.56 -2.57 -14.33
N ALA A 14 -1.79 -1.75 -15.37
CA ALA A 14 -0.83 -1.58 -16.44
C ALA A 14 0.55 -1.14 -15.89
N THR A 15 1.63 -1.64 -16.49
CA THR A 15 2.99 -1.29 -16.10
C THR A 15 3.72 -0.60 -17.26
N LEU A 16 4.47 0.45 -16.94
CA LEU A 16 5.32 1.23 -17.85
C LEU A 16 6.79 0.83 -17.70
N GLY A 17 7.51 0.73 -18.81
CA GLY A 17 8.94 0.37 -18.84
C GLY A 17 9.18 -1.11 -19.12
N GLU A 18 10.45 -1.48 -19.28
CA GLU A 18 10.85 -2.86 -19.63
C GLU A 18 11.89 -3.41 -18.65
N GLY A 19 11.85 -4.73 -18.44
CA GLY A 19 12.79 -5.43 -17.56
C GLY A 19 12.76 -4.91 -16.13
N CYS A 20 13.93 -4.60 -15.57
CA CYS A 20 14.07 -4.14 -14.18
C CYS A 20 13.56 -2.72 -13.92
N LEU A 21 13.22 -1.95 -14.97
CA LEU A 21 12.65 -0.60 -14.84
C LEU A 21 11.12 -0.59 -14.91
N ASN A 22 10.49 -1.76 -14.93
CA ASN A 22 9.04 -1.85 -15.00
C ASN A 22 8.38 -1.29 -13.73
N ARG A 23 7.43 -0.37 -13.89
CA ARG A 23 6.71 0.30 -12.80
C ARG A 23 5.22 0.38 -13.11
N TYR A 24 4.35 0.34 -12.11
CA TYR A 24 2.91 0.54 -12.35
C TYR A 24 2.62 1.93 -12.92
N ASP A 25 1.70 2.00 -13.86
CA ASP A 25 1.22 3.24 -14.46
C ASP A 25 0.32 3.98 -13.45
N PRO A 26 0.73 5.16 -12.94
CA PRO A 26 -0.07 5.90 -11.98
C PRO A 26 -1.40 6.38 -12.55
N GLU A 27 -1.54 6.53 -13.87
CA GLU A 27 -2.82 6.90 -14.49
C GLU A 27 -3.78 5.70 -14.59
N ALA A 28 -3.24 4.48 -14.56
CA ALA A 28 -4.02 3.24 -14.54
C ALA A 28 -4.35 2.77 -13.11
N LEU A 29 -3.76 3.39 -12.08
CA LEU A 29 -4.07 3.11 -10.69
C LEU A 29 -5.34 3.85 -10.27
N SER A 30 -6.40 3.10 -9.99
CA SER A 30 -7.66 3.63 -9.46
C SER A 30 -7.68 3.58 -7.92
N PRO A 31 -8.61 4.30 -7.26
CA PRO A 31 -8.85 4.15 -5.83
C PRO A 31 -9.27 2.72 -5.41
N GLU A 32 -9.77 1.92 -6.37
CA GLU A 32 -10.18 0.53 -6.18
C GLU A 32 -8.97 -0.42 -6.17
N ASP A 33 -7.89 -0.03 -6.86
CA ASP A 33 -6.55 -0.63 -6.72
C ASP A 33 -5.84 -0.18 -5.42
N GLY A 34 -6.56 0.60 -4.62
CA GLY A 34 -6.05 1.47 -3.58
C GLY A 34 -5.19 0.79 -2.53
N THR A 35 -4.19 1.57 -2.11
CA THR A 35 -3.38 1.41 -0.90
C THR A 35 -4.10 1.89 0.36
N GLU A 36 -5.44 1.99 0.32
CA GLU A 36 -6.26 2.42 1.44
C GLU A 36 -6.42 1.24 2.42
N PHE A 37 -5.41 1.06 3.26
CA PHE A 37 -5.45 0.11 4.36
C PHE A 37 -5.68 0.88 5.66
N PRO A 38 -6.92 1.31 5.98
CA PRO A 38 -7.19 2.10 7.17
C PRO A 38 -6.74 1.39 8.46
N ASP A 39 -6.76 0.05 8.45
CA ASP A 39 -6.31 -0.79 9.57
C ASP A 39 -4.83 -1.21 9.48
N ALA A 40 -4.07 -0.86 8.43
CA ALA A 40 -2.66 -1.26 8.32
C ALA A 40 -1.82 -0.74 9.50
N ALA A 41 -2.08 0.50 9.94
CA ALA A 41 -1.40 1.06 11.10
C ALA A 41 -1.70 0.29 12.40
N GLN A 42 -2.92 -0.24 12.53
CA GLN A 42 -3.32 -1.06 13.68
C GLN A 42 -2.66 -2.44 13.63
N LEU A 43 -2.64 -3.07 12.45
CA LEU A 43 -1.96 -4.36 12.23
C LEU A 43 -0.46 -4.25 12.51
N TRP A 44 0.19 -3.17 12.05
CA TRP A 44 1.60 -2.92 12.31
C TRP A 44 1.92 -2.92 13.81
N LYS A 45 1.13 -2.21 14.62
CA LYS A 45 1.31 -2.17 16.09
C LYS A 45 1.15 -3.54 16.74
N GLN A 46 0.25 -4.39 16.24
CA GLN A 46 0.08 -5.75 16.76
C GLN A 46 1.28 -6.65 16.45
N MET A 47 1.88 -6.49 15.25
CA MET A 47 3.05 -7.25 14.82
C MET A 47 4.34 -6.74 15.46
N HIS A 48 4.38 -5.47 15.86
CA HIS A 48 5.53 -4.78 16.42
C HIS A 48 5.22 -4.22 17.82
N PRO A 49 4.94 -5.09 18.82
CA PRO A 49 4.56 -4.65 20.17
C PRO A 49 5.69 -3.92 20.91
N GLU A 50 6.95 -4.12 20.51
CA GLU A 50 8.13 -3.46 21.10
C GLU A 50 8.46 -2.11 20.45
N ASP A 51 7.82 -1.77 19.33
CA ASP A 51 8.05 -0.56 18.53
C ASP A 51 7.09 0.58 18.95
N GLU A 52 6.50 0.48 20.15
CA GLU A 52 5.74 1.59 20.72
C GLU A 52 6.62 2.85 20.74
N PRO A 53 6.23 3.92 20.02
CA PRO A 53 7.01 5.14 20.02
C PRO A 53 6.99 5.67 21.45
N ALA A 54 8.18 5.80 22.03
CA ALA A 54 8.38 6.60 23.23
C ALA A 54 7.67 7.95 23.00
N PRO A 55 6.90 8.45 23.99
CA PRO A 55 6.04 9.61 23.80
C PRO A 55 6.86 10.73 23.17
N ALA A 56 6.40 11.22 22.02
CA ALA A 56 7.02 12.32 21.31
C ALA A 56 7.31 13.41 22.33
N LYS A 57 8.59 13.62 22.63
CA LYS A 57 9.01 14.73 23.48
C LYS A 57 8.46 15.96 22.76
N PRO A 58 7.65 16.82 23.42
CA PRO A 58 7.24 18.06 22.79
C PRO A 58 8.54 18.75 22.38
N GLU A 59 8.68 19.04 21.09
CA GLU A 59 9.74 19.91 20.59
C GLU A 59 9.48 21.28 21.19
N SER A 60 9.96 21.44 22.41
CA SER A 60 9.96 22.67 23.17
C SER A 60 11.10 23.50 22.62
N GLY A 61 10.81 24.26 21.56
CA GLY A 61 11.54 25.47 21.15
C GLY A 61 12.90 25.24 20.49
N GLU A 62 13.17 26.01 19.43
CA GLU A 62 14.21 27.04 19.41
C GLU A 62 14.16 27.82 18.07
N VAL A 63 13.99 29.15 18.20
CA VAL A 63 14.29 30.30 17.29
C VAL A 63 13.77 30.39 15.85
#